data_AF-A0A4Y2GF02-F1
#
_entry.id   AF-A0A4Y2GF02-F1
#
_cell.length_a   1.000
_cell.length_b   1.000
_cell.length_c   1.000
_cell.angle_alpha   90.00
_cell.angle_beta   90.00
_cell.angle_gamma   90.00
#
_symmetry.space_group_name_H-M   'P 1'
#
loop_
_entity.id
_entity.type
_entity.pdbx_description
1 polymer ?
#
loop_
_entity_poly.entity_id
_entity_poly.type
_entity_poly.pdbx_seq_one_letter_code
_entity_poly.pdbx_strand_id
1 'polypeptide(L)' 'MDPAGPYFSNVEPVVRLDRADALFVDAIHTNAAPTRFQGFGLPDSIAHFDFFPNGGHLQPGCPDMGHGVLSFLSHPTL' A
#
# COMPACT_ATOMS: atom_id res chain seq x y z
N MET A 1 3.79 8.26 2.16
CA MET A 1 4.43 6.93 2.27
C MET A 1 3.31 5.91 2.49
N ASP A 2 3.12 5.00 1.53
CA ASP A 2 2.08 3.96 1.42
C ASP A 2 0.67 4.41 1.85
N PRO A 3 0.01 5.27 1.05
CA PRO A 3 -1.30 5.82 1.38
C PRO A 3 -2.31 4.69 1.66
N ALA A 4 -3.16 4.83 2.68
CA ALA A 4 -4.13 3.80 3.00
C ALA A 4 -5.14 3.63 1.85
N GLY A 5 -5.41 2.39 1.45
CA GLY A 5 -6.44 2.04 0.47
C GLY A 5 -7.85 1.95 1.09
N PRO A 6 -8.05 1.23 2.21
CA PRO A 6 -9.36 1.10 2.85
C PRO A 6 -9.98 2.46 3.17
N TYR A 7 -11.21 2.69 2.70
CA TYR A 7 -11.96 3.94 2.84
C TYR A 7 -11.45 5.16 2.06
N PHE A 8 -10.28 5.07 1.40
CA PHE A 8 -9.69 6.17 0.63
C PHE A 8 -9.49 5.85 -0.86
N SER A 9 -9.87 4.65 -1.31
CA SER A 9 -9.94 4.31 -2.74
C SER A 9 -11.28 4.69 -3.35
N ASN A 10 -11.24 5.22 -4.58
CA ASN A 10 -12.42 5.67 -5.33
C ASN A 10 -13.28 6.70 -4.57
N VAL A 11 -12.64 7.55 -3.78
CA VAL A 11 -13.28 8.69 -3.11
C VAL A 11 -12.78 10.02 -3.68
N GLU A 12 -13.55 11.07 -3.44
CA GLU A 12 -13.23 12.43 -3.86
C GLU A 12 -11.83 12.88 -3.37
N PRO A 13 -11.06 13.62 -4.18
CA PRO A 13 -9.72 14.10 -3.80
C PRO A 13 -9.69 14.82 -2.45
N VAL A 14 -10.73 15.58 -2.12
CA VAL A 14 -10.81 16.36 -0.87
C VAL A 14 -10.80 15.51 0.41
N VAL A 15 -11.11 14.22 0.32
CA VAL A 15 -11.14 13.30 1.48
C VAL A 15 -9.96 12.31 1.51
N ARG A 16 -9.00 12.44 0.60
CA ARG A 16 -7.79 11.60 0.54
C ARG A 16 -6.56 12.46 0.28
N LEU A 17 -5.38 11.84 0.31
CA LEU A 17 -4.19 12.50 -0.21
C LEU A 17 -4.36 12.72 -1.73
N ASP A 18 -3.99 13.90 -2.21
CA ASP A 18 -4.02 14.29 -3.61
C ASP A 18 -2.85 15.21 -3.97
N ARG A 19 -2.47 15.23 -5.25
CA ARG A 19 -1.44 16.12 -5.78
C ARG A 19 -1.72 17.60 -5.49
N ALA A 20 -2.99 18.00 -5.37
CA ALA A 20 -3.35 19.39 -5.09
C ALA A 20 -3.03 19.85 -3.65
N ASP A 21 -2.74 18.92 -2.73
CA ASP A 21 -2.55 19.24 -1.30
C ASP A 21 -1.23 19.98 -1.02
N ALA A 22 -0.30 19.99 -1.98
CA ALA A 22 0.97 20.71 -1.87
C ALA A 22 1.51 21.14 -3.24
N LEU A 23 2.55 21.99 -3.23
CA LEU A 23 3.28 22.36 -4.46
C LEU A 23 3.87 21.14 -5.19
N PHE A 24 4.22 20.11 -4.44
CA PHE A 24 4.72 18.85 -4.94
C PHE A 24 4.42 17.75 -3.93
N VAL A 25 4.00 16.59 -4.42
CA VAL A 25 3.62 15.42 -3.63
C VAL A 25 4.23 14.21 -4.32
N ASP A 26 4.99 13.42 -3.59
CA ASP A 26 5.42 12.09 -4.01
C ASP A 26 4.82 11.02 -3.10
N ALA A 27 4.47 9.88 -3.71
CA ALA A 27 3.96 8.73 -3.00
C ALA A 27 4.82 7.52 -3.35
N ILE A 28 5.07 6.69 -2.34
CA ILE A 28 5.66 5.36 -2.53
C ILE A 28 4.61 4.37 -2.09
N HIS A 29 4.24 3.46 -2.98
CA HIS A 29 3.25 2.41 -2.78
C HIS A 29 3.97 1.09 -2.60
N THR A 30 3.84 0.48 -1.43
CA THR A 30 4.56 -0.75 -1.05
C THR A 30 3.65 -1.93 -0.78
N ASN A 31 2.38 -1.67 -0.46
CA ASN A 31 1.37 -2.67 -0.16
C ASN A 31 0.02 -2.33 -0.83
N ALA A 32 0.08 -1.73 -2.02
CA ALA A 32 -1.10 -1.38 -2.80
C ALA A 32 -1.95 -2.62 -3.09
N ALA A 33 -3.26 -2.54 -2.95
CA ALA A 33 -4.14 -3.64 -3.35
C ALA A 33 -5.55 -3.16 -3.68
N PRO A 34 -6.27 -3.86 -4.58
CA PRO A 34 -7.66 -3.51 -4.89
C PRO A 34 -8.61 -3.85 -3.73
N THR A 35 -8.21 -4.71 -2.79
CA THR A 35 -9.01 -5.09 -1.64
C THR A 35 -8.20 -5.13 -0.36
N ARG A 36 -8.85 -4.83 0.77
CA ARG A 36 -8.26 -4.89 2.12
C ARG A 36 -7.79 -6.29 2.55
N PHE A 37 -8.14 -7.32 1.80
CA PHE A 37 -7.75 -8.71 2.05
C PHE A 37 -6.45 -9.10 1.34
N GLN A 38 -5.95 -8.24 0.45
CA GLN A 38 -4.73 -8.48 -0.33
C GLN A 38 -3.63 -7.46 -0.02
N GLY A 39 -4.00 -6.29 0.53
CA GLY A 39 -3.08 -5.26 0.96
C GLY A 39 -3.83 -4.10 1.59
N PHE A 40 -3.08 -3.16 2.17
CA PHE A 40 -3.64 -2.00 2.87
C PHE A 40 -3.34 -0.67 2.19
N GLY A 41 -2.47 -0.67 1.19
CA GLY A 41 -2.11 0.49 0.40
C GLY A 41 -3.13 0.80 -0.70
N LEU A 42 -3.18 2.06 -1.08
CA LEU A 42 -4.00 2.59 -2.16
C LEU A 42 -3.35 2.25 -3.51
N PRO A 43 -4.05 1.60 -4.46
CA PRO A 43 -3.48 1.31 -5.78
C PRO A 43 -3.52 2.51 -6.75
N ASP A 44 -4.26 3.56 -6.40
CA ASP A 44 -4.49 4.73 -7.24
C ASP A 44 -3.26 5.64 -7.27
N SER A 45 -2.89 6.16 -8.45
CA SER A 45 -1.89 7.23 -8.58
C SER A 45 -2.52 8.55 -8.17
N ILE A 46 -2.07 9.07 -7.02
CA ILE A 46 -2.67 10.24 -6.37
C ILE A 46 -1.67 11.40 -6.20
N ALA A 47 -0.41 11.20 -6.54
CA ALA A 47 0.66 12.16 -6.34
C ALA A 47 1.08 12.82 -7.66
N HIS A 48 2.11 13.67 -7.60
CA HIS A 48 2.83 14.13 -8.79
C HIS A 48 3.72 13.01 -9.32
N PHE A 49 4.42 12.30 -8.42
CA PHE A 49 5.13 11.07 -8.71
C PHE A 49 4.70 9.95 -7.76
N ASP A 50 4.30 8.83 -8.35
CA ASP A 50 3.95 7.61 -7.64
C ASP A 50 4.99 6.53 -7.96
N PHE A 51 5.72 6.09 -6.95
CA PHE A 51 6.71 5.03 -7.07
C PHE A 51 6.12 3.72 -6.57
N PHE A 52 6.35 2.64 -7.32
CA PHE A 52 5.88 1.29 -7.00
C PHE A 52 7.07 0.32 -6.92
N PRO A 53 7.89 0.38 -5.85
CA PRO A 53 9.01 -0.54 -5.67
C PRO A 53 8.55 -1.99 -5.75
N ASN A 54 9.25 -2.81 -6.53
CA ASN A 54 8.94 -4.23 -6.72
C ASN A 54 7.48 -4.48 -7.19
N GLY A 55 6.90 -3.53 -7.94
CA GLY A 55 5.51 -3.59 -8.38
C GLY A 55 4.49 -3.05 -7.38
N GLY A 56 4.92 -2.65 -6.18
CA GLY A 56 4.11 -1.92 -5.19
C GLY A 56 3.10 -2.74 -4.38
N HIS A 57 3.08 -4.07 -4.56
CA HIS A 57 2.15 -4.97 -3.87
C HIS A 57 2.82 -5.78 -2.74
N LEU A 58 3.89 -6.53 -3.05
CA LEU A 58 4.60 -7.37 -2.09
C LEU A 58 6.09 -7.02 -2.13
N GLN A 59 6.65 -6.68 -0.97
CA GLN A 59 8.05 -6.29 -0.88
C GLN A 59 8.94 -7.47 -0.51
N PRO A 60 10.18 -7.53 -1.04
CA PRO A 60 11.16 -8.53 -0.64
C PRO A 60 11.34 -8.56 0.88
N GLY A 61 11.28 -9.75 1.46
CA GLY A 61 11.42 -9.94 2.91
C GLY A 61 10.12 -9.81 3.71
N CYS A 62 9.02 -9.36 3.11
CA CYS A 62 7.69 -9.42 3.74
C CYS A 62 7.07 -10.81 3.54
N PRO A 63 6.42 -11.38 4.57
CA PRO A 63 5.63 -12.58 4.39
C PRO A 63 4.41 -12.25 3.54
N ASP A 64 4.13 -13.09 2.54
CA ASP A 64 2.87 -12.99 1.81
C ASP A 64 1.70 -13.36 2.75
N MET A 65 0.49 -12.85 2.51
CA MET A 65 -0.63 -13.04 3.47
C MET A 65 -0.94 -14.53 3.73
N GLY A 66 -0.71 -15.41 2.76
CA GLY A 66 -0.79 -16.86 2.95
C GLY A 66 0.42 -17.50 3.63
N HIS A 67 1.60 -16.87 3.51
CA HIS A 67 2.86 -17.35 4.07
C HIS A 67 3.10 -16.88 5.51
N GLY A 68 2.48 -15.78 5.95
CA GLY A 68 2.59 -15.29 7.34
C GLY A 68 2.08 -16.33 8.35
N VAL A 69 0.95 -16.97 8.09
CA VAL A 69 0.41 -18.03 8.95
C VAL A 69 1.35 -19.24 8.99
N LEU A 70 1.95 -19.63 7.86
CA LEU A 70 2.91 -20.73 7.79
C LEU A 70 4.29 -20.35 8.38
N SER A 71 4.69 -19.08 8.32
CA SER A 71 5.93 -18.59 8.94
C SER A 71 5.81 -18.58 10.47
N PHE A 72 4.64 -18.18 11.02
CA PHE A 72 4.35 -18.32 12.45
C PHE A 72 4.34 -19.78 12.92
N LEU A 73 3.88 -20.72 12.08
CA LEU A 73 3.88 -22.15 12.40
C LEU A 73 5.27 -22.80 12.25
N SER A 74 6.14 -22.27 11.39
CA SER A 74 7.49 -22.81 11.15
C SER A 74 8.58 -22.19 12.03
N HIS A 75 8.34 -21.01 12.63
CA HIS A 75 9.30 -20.33 13.51
C HIS A 75 8.60 -19.82 14.79
N PRO A 76 8.29 -20.71 15.76
CA PRO A 76 7.50 -20.39 16.96
C PRO A 76 8.27 -19.63 18.06
N THR A 77 9.35 -18.91 17.74
CA THR A 77 10.15 -18.19 18.75
C THR A 77 10.29 -16.71 18.42
N LEU A 78 9.21 -15.97 18.68
CA LEU A 78 9.20 -14.68 19.39
C LEU A 78 8.04 -14.71 20.38
#